data_AF-A0A3B0PT74-F1
#
_entry.id   AF-A0A3B0PT74-F1
#
_cell.length_a   1.000
_cell.length_b   1.000
_cell.length_c   1.000
_cell.angle_alpha   90.00
_cell.angle_beta   90.00
_cell.angle_gamma   90.00
#
_symmetry.space_group_name_H-M   'P 1'
#
loop_
_entity.id
_entity.type
_entity.pdbx_description
1 polymer ?
#
loop_
_entity_poly.entity_id
_entity_poly.type
_entity_poly.pdbx_seq_one_letter_code
_entity_poly.pdbx_strand_id
1 'polypeptide(L)' 'MIIGVGIDVVSIDRFQAKKSDEFIKKLLTEHEQNKYKTVIGESNQNIFLAIRW' A
#
# COMPACT_ATOMS: atom_id res chain seq x y z
N MET A 1 -8.83 -8.66 26.92
CA MET A 1 -9.78 -9.39 26.04
C MET A 1 -9.43 -9.05 24.61
N ILE A 2 -9.01 -10.03 23.80
CA ILE A 2 -8.78 -9.80 22.37
C ILE A 2 -10.15 -9.78 21.68
N ILE A 3 -10.44 -8.70 20.93
CA ILE A 3 -11.73 -8.48 20.26
C ILE A 3 -11.82 -9.32 18.97
N GLY A 4 -10.69 -9.58 18.31
CA GLY A 4 -10.58 -10.44 17.13
C GLY A 4 -9.18 -10.40 16.52
N VAL A 5 -8.88 -11.36 15.64
CA VAL A 5 -7.66 -11.41 14.83
C VAL A 5 -8.05 -11.56 13.36
N GLY A 6 -7.49 -10.70 12.51
CA GLY A 6 -7.64 -10.77 11.06
C GLY A 6 -6.28 -10.94 10.40
N ILE A 7 -6.23 -11.77 9.36
CA ILE A 7 -5.06 -11.99 8.52
C ILE A 7 -5.52 -11.82 7.07
N ASP A 8 -4.75 -11.06 6.29
CA ASP A 8 -4.93 -10.95 4.85
C ASP A 8 -3.61 -11.30 4.13
N VAL A 9 -3.73 -11.86 2.92
CA VAL A 9 -2.61 -12.24 2.08
C VAL A 9 -2.79 -11.62 0.70
N VAL A 10 -1.84 -10.77 0.31
CA VAL A 10 -1.88 -10.05 -0.96
C VAL A 10 -0.62 -10.29 -1.79
N SER A 11 -0.80 -10.40 -3.11
CA SER A 11 0.33 -10.44 -4.06
C SER A 11 0.85 -9.04 -4.34
N ILE A 12 2.15 -8.83 -4.15
CA ILE A 12 2.83 -7.55 -4.40
C ILE A 12 2.74 -7.16 -5.89
N ASP A 13 2.81 -8.14 -6.79
CA ASP A 13 2.78 -7.88 -8.24
C ASP A 13 1.46 -7.29 -8.71
N ARG A 14 0.38 -7.51 -7.96
CA ARG A 14 -0.96 -6.95 -8.25
C ARG A 14 -0.95 -5.41 -8.23
N PHE A 15 -0.04 -4.80 -7.48
CA PHE A 15 0.03 -3.34 -7.36
C PHE A 15 0.73 -2.67 -8.52
N GLN A 16 1.57 -3.37 -9.30
CA GLN A 16 2.15 -2.82 -10.54
C GLN A 16 1.05 -2.42 -11.53
N ALA A 17 0.06 -3.29 -11.73
CA ALA A 17 -1.01 -3.06 -12.70
C ALA A 17 -2.09 -2.06 -12.22
N LYS A 18 -2.17 -1.79 -10.91
CA LYS A 18 -3.25 -0.98 -10.30
C LYS A 18 -2.80 0.39 -9.79
N LYS A 19 -1.56 0.78 -10.08
CA LYS A 19 -0.88 1.97 -9.52
C LYS A 19 -1.37 3.29 -10.14
N SER A 20 -2.67 3.60 -9.99
CA SER A 20 -3.20 4.91 -10.35
C SER A 20 -3.12 5.88 -9.17
N ASP A 21 -3.00 7.18 -9.47
CA ASP A 21 -3.02 8.21 -8.42
C ASP A 21 -4.31 8.19 -7.60
N GLU A 22 -5.43 7.85 -8.24
CA GLU A 22 -6.71 7.71 -7.55
C GLU A 22 -6.72 6.51 -6.59
N PHE A 23 -6.12 5.39 -7.00
CA PHE A 23 -5.98 4.20 -6.16
C PHE A 23 -5.13 4.51 -4.91
N ILE A 24 -3.97 5.14 -5.11
CA ILE A 24 -3.06 5.49 -4.02
C ILE A 24 -3.74 6.46 -3.05
N LYS A 25 -4.53 7.42 -3.55
CA LYS A 25 -5.28 8.36 -2.71
C LYS A 25 -6.38 7.70 -1.88
N LYS A 26 -7.02 6.65 -2.39
CA LYS A 26 -8.04 5.88 -1.65
C LYS A 26 -7.43 4.96 -0.60
N LEU A 27 -6.23 4.45 -0.86
CA LEU A 27 -5.56 3.50 0.03
C LEU A 27 -4.81 4.19 1.17
N LEU A 28 -4.13 5.29 0.88
CA LEU A 28 -3.21 5.93 1.82
C LEU A 28 -3.80 7.21 2.42
N THR A 29 -3.56 7.39 3.71
CA THR A 29 -3.78 8.70 4.36
C THR A 29 -2.84 9.76 3.78
N GLU A 30 -3.16 11.05 3.98
CA GLU A 30 -2.32 12.15 3.48
C GLU A 30 -0.85 12.07 3.98
N HIS A 31 -0.66 11.68 5.24
CA HIS A 31 0.67 11.46 5.83
C HIS A 31 1.43 10.32 5.13
N GLU A 32 0.73 9.22 4.84
CA GLU A 32 1.33 8.06 4.18
C GLU A 32 1.60 8.31 2.71
N GLN A 33 0.78 9.11 2.03
CA GLN A 33 1.06 9.57 0.68
C GLN A 33 2.37 10.38 0.62
N ASN A 34 2.61 11.24 1.62
CA ASN A 34 3.86 11.99 1.69
C ASN A 34 5.06 11.07 1.93
N LYS A 35 4.93 10.04 2.77
CA LYS A 35 5.96 9.00 2.92
C LYS A 35 6.17 8.20 1.64
N TYR A 36 5.09 7.81 0.98
CA TYR A 36 5.12 7.05 -0.26
C TYR A 36 5.89 7.79 -1.37
N LYS A 37 5.72 9.11 -1.48
CA LYS A 37 6.50 9.96 -2.40
C LYS A 37 8.01 9.93 -2.15
N THR A 38 8.45 9.64 -0.92
CA THR A 38 9.86 9.52 -0.57
C THR A 38 10.43 8.11 -0.83
N VAL A 39 9.58 7.13 -1.15
CA VAL A 39 10.03 5.76 -1.43
C VAL A 39 10.64 5.69 -2.83
N ILE A 40 11.93 5.37 -2.89
CA ILE A 40 12.69 5.23 -4.13
C ILE A 40 12.63 3.77 -4.60
N GLY A 41 12.34 3.58 -5.89
CA GLY A 41 12.30 2.28 -6.54
C GLY A 41 10.89 1.71 -6.64
N GLU A 42 10.54 1.23 -7.82
CA GLU A 42 9.20 0.75 -8.13
C GLU A 42 8.79 -0.45 -7.27
N SER A 43 9.73 -1.39 -7.06
CA SER A 43 9.52 -2.56 -6.20
C SER A 43 9.19 -2.14 -4.76
N ASN A 44 9.95 -1.20 -4.19
CA ASN A 44 9.73 -0.70 -2.84
C ASN A 44 8.40 0.02 -2.69
N GLN A 45 7.97 0.76 -3.72
CA GLN A 45 6.66 1.38 -3.76
C GLN A 45 5.54 0.34 -3.78
N ASN A 46 5.69 -0.74 -4.54
CA ASN A 46 4.68 -1.81 -4.61
C ASN A 46 4.60 -2.57 -3.28
N ILE A 47 5.75 -2.81 -2.63
CA ILE A 47 5.80 -3.37 -1.27
C ILE A 47 5.09 -2.44 -0.28
N PHE A 48 5.33 -1.13 -0.36
CA PHE A 48 4.68 -0.15 0.50
C PHE A 48 3.15 -0.20 0.36
N LEU A 49 2.65 -0.25 -0.88
CA LEU A 49 1.23 -0.35 -1.16
C LEU A 49 0.65 -1.70 -0.70
N ALA A 50 1.40 -2.80 -0.85
CA ALA A 50 0.99 -4.13 -0.40
C ALA A 50 0.88 -4.25 1.13
N ILE A 51 1.75 -3.59 1.88
CA ILE A 51 1.68 -3.54 3.35
C ILE A 51 0.50 -2.71 3.85
N ARG A 52 -0.01 -1.80 3.01
CA ARG A 52 -1.10 -0.87 3.34
C ARG A 52 -2.46 -1.30 2.84
N TRP A 53 -2.49 -2.29 1.95
CA TRP A 53 -3.69 -3.02 1.57
C TRP A 53 -4.30 -3.73 2.78
#